data_AF-A0A652KAU4-F1
#
_entry.id   AF-A0A652KAU4-F1
#
_cell.length_a   1.000
_cell.length_b   1.000
_cell.length_c   1.000
_cell.angle_alpha   90.00
_cell.angle_beta   90.00
_cell.angle_gamma   90.00
#
_symmetry.space_group_name_H-M   'P 1'
#
loop_
_entity.id
_entity.type
_entity.pdbx_description
1 polymer ?
#
loop_
_entity_poly.entity_id
_entity_poly.type
_entity_poly.pdbx_seq_one_letter_code
_entity_poly.pdbx_strand_id
1 'polypeptide(L)'
;MSRTPPSSHGPDRSGRRGAVPVRPGVPAPVPTAGSGAGSGSGSGEERLSAAVRAARGRLAAGALSATVLGPGAAVTLGVLARELVGLVSVTVHPAPVPEPPHWPDAESASYAAREGIVLTAEASLDRALLGADLVVFAPGAHRPVLSPVRLRALSAPGSVVLDLTA
;
A
#
# COMPACT_ATOMS: atom_id res chain seq x y z
N MET A 1 14.46 47.89 -50.62
CA MET A 1 13.96 46.74 -51.40
C MET A 1 15.16 45.85 -51.71
N SER A 2 15.29 44.71 -51.01
CA SER A 2 16.41 43.78 -51.20
C SER A 2 15.85 42.36 -51.10
N ARG A 3 15.90 41.60 -52.20
CA ARG A 3 15.55 40.16 -52.26
C ARG A 3 16.60 39.43 -53.09
N THR A 4 17.22 38.42 -52.50
CA THR A 4 17.92 37.29 -53.16
C THR A 4 18.11 36.16 -52.11
N PRO A 5 18.30 34.88 -52.48
CA PRO A 5 17.55 33.72 -51.98
C PRO A 5 18.48 32.73 -51.22
N PRO A 6 18.06 31.48 -50.90
CA PRO A 6 18.35 30.38 -51.84
C PRO A 6 17.31 29.24 -51.90
N SER A 7 17.40 28.51 -53.02
CA SER A 7 16.75 27.24 -53.36
C SER A 7 17.43 26.04 -52.71
N SER A 8 16.66 25.01 -52.33
CA SER A 8 16.97 23.58 -52.61
C SER A 8 15.91 22.65 -52.00
N HIS A 9 15.08 22.03 -52.84
CA HIS A 9 14.35 20.81 -52.48
C HIS A 9 14.39 19.87 -53.66
N GLY A 10 15.04 18.72 -53.48
CA GLY A 10 15.04 17.62 -54.43
C GLY A 10 14.92 16.31 -53.67
N PRO A 11 14.10 15.38 -54.15
CA PRO A 11 14.32 13.98 -53.88
C PRO A 11 14.37 13.20 -55.21
N ASP A 12 15.51 12.57 -55.50
CA ASP A 12 15.57 11.55 -56.56
C ASP A 12 16.36 10.31 -56.09
N ARG A 13 15.60 9.21 -56.07
CA ARG A 13 15.90 7.85 -56.53
C ARG A 13 16.94 6.93 -55.88
N SER A 14 16.39 5.74 -55.59
CA SER A 14 16.85 4.42 -56.06
C SER A 14 17.67 3.53 -55.13
N GLY A 15 16.97 2.57 -54.51
CA GLY A 15 17.07 1.15 -54.89
C GLY A 15 18.31 0.35 -54.45
N ARG A 16 18.08 -0.72 -53.67
CA ARG A 16 18.85 -1.97 -53.79
C ARG A 16 18.05 -3.19 -53.31
N ARG A 17 18.22 -4.26 -54.09
CA ARG A 17 17.56 -5.58 -54.05
C ARG A 17 18.06 -6.46 -52.89
N GLY A 18 17.22 -7.41 -52.47
CA GLY A 18 17.62 -8.62 -51.74
C GLY A 18 16.40 -9.52 -51.52
N ALA A 19 16.46 -10.78 -51.92
CA ALA A 19 15.35 -11.72 -51.92
C ALA A 19 15.64 -12.95 -51.04
N VAL A 20 14.58 -13.48 -50.38
CA VAL A 20 14.36 -14.88 -49.88
C VAL A 20 15.14 -15.30 -48.60
N PRO A 21 14.70 -16.23 -47.71
CA PRO A 21 13.42 -16.97 -47.51
C PRO A 21 12.78 -16.87 -46.09
N VAL A 22 11.61 -17.49 -45.98
CA VAL A 22 10.81 -17.84 -44.79
C VAL A 22 11.61 -18.50 -43.65
N ARG A 23 11.37 -18.08 -42.40
CA ARG A 23 11.60 -18.87 -41.17
C ARG A 23 10.50 -18.61 -40.12
N PRO A 24 10.30 -19.56 -39.19
CA PRO A 24 8.99 -19.98 -38.69
C PRO A 24 8.61 -19.37 -37.34
N GLY A 25 7.31 -19.37 -37.05
CA GLY A 25 6.78 -19.42 -35.69
C GLY A 25 6.93 -18.16 -34.86
N VAL A 26 6.08 -17.16 -35.11
CA VAL A 26 5.61 -16.31 -34.02
C VAL A 26 4.30 -16.94 -33.53
N PRO A 27 4.25 -17.61 -32.37
CA PRO A 27 2.96 -17.96 -31.81
C PRO A 27 2.20 -16.64 -31.60
N ALA A 28 0.95 -16.59 -32.07
CA ALA A 28 0.00 -15.55 -31.67
C ALA A 28 0.08 -15.35 -30.14
N PRO A 29 -0.14 -14.14 -29.60
CA PRO A 29 -0.30 -14.00 -28.16
C PRO A 29 -1.44 -14.93 -27.75
N VAL A 30 -1.06 -16.06 -27.17
CA VAL A 30 -1.96 -16.93 -26.42
C VAL A 30 -2.54 -16.00 -25.36
N PRO A 31 -3.88 -15.92 -25.19
CA PRO A 31 -4.39 -15.40 -23.93
C PRO A 31 -3.83 -16.35 -22.87
N THR A 32 -2.75 -15.95 -22.21
CA THR A 32 -2.32 -16.60 -20.99
C THR A 32 -3.45 -16.33 -20.02
N ALA A 33 -4.38 -17.29 -19.95
CA ALA A 33 -5.18 -17.54 -18.78
C ALA A 33 -4.19 -17.86 -17.65
N GLY A 34 -3.59 -16.80 -17.10
CA GLY A 34 -3.00 -16.78 -15.78
C GLY A 34 -4.14 -16.89 -14.79
N SER A 35 -4.63 -18.11 -14.63
CA SER A 35 -5.26 -18.54 -13.38
C SER A 35 -4.32 -18.17 -12.25
N GLY A 36 -4.85 -17.41 -11.29
CA GLY A 36 -4.09 -16.91 -10.16
C GLY A 36 -4.71 -15.73 -9.40
N ALA A 37 -5.87 -15.19 -9.83
CA ALA A 37 -6.76 -14.49 -8.90
C ALA A 37 -7.46 -15.53 -8.02
N GLY A 38 -6.69 -16.15 -7.13
CA GLY A 38 -7.13 -17.23 -6.26
C GLY A 38 -6.58 -17.00 -4.85
N SER A 39 -7.43 -16.43 -4.00
CA SER A 39 -7.57 -16.86 -2.62
C SER A 39 -6.31 -16.87 -1.75
N GLY A 40 -5.68 -15.71 -1.57
CA GLY A 40 -4.85 -15.42 -0.38
C GLY A 40 -5.56 -14.55 0.66
N SER A 41 -6.53 -13.75 0.21
CA SER A 41 -7.10 -12.62 0.97
C SER A 41 -7.91 -13.05 2.20
N GLY A 42 -8.65 -14.16 2.13
CA GLY A 42 -9.46 -14.65 3.26
C GLY A 42 -8.61 -15.04 4.46
N SER A 43 -7.55 -15.82 4.24
CA SER A 43 -6.72 -16.32 5.36
C SER A 43 -5.92 -15.22 6.08
N GLY A 44 -5.45 -14.20 5.34
CA GLY A 44 -4.72 -13.07 5.92
C GLY A 44 -5.64 -12.13 6.69
N GLU A 45 -6.80 -11.79 6.12
CA GLU A 45 -7.81 -10.97 6.79
C GLU A 45 -8.42 -11.67 8.00
N GLU A 46 -8.67 -12.98 7.93
CA GLU A 46 -9.17 -13.78 9.05
C GLU A 46 -8.15 -13.82 10.20
N ARG A 47 -6.86 -14.01 9.90
CA ARG A 47 -5.78 -13.95 10.90
C ARG A 47 -5.69 -12.57 11.54
N LEU A 48 -5.74 -11.52 10.72
CA LEU A 48 -5.78 -10.13 11.19
C LEU A 48 -7.01 -9.89 12.09
N SER A 49 -8.20 -10.34 11.68
CA SER A 49 -9.44 -10.20 12.46
C SER A 49 -9.37 -10.95 13.79
N ALA A 50 -8.84 -12.17 13.80
CA ALA A 50 -8.62 -12.93 15.02
C ALA A 50 -7.61 -12.24 15.95
N ALA A 51 -6.51 -11.71 15.41
CA ALA A 51 -5.49 -11.00 16.16
C ALA A 51 -6.03 -9.68 16.77
N VAL A 52 -6.78 -8.89 15.99
CA VAL A 52 -7.41 -7.65 16.46
C VAL A 52 -8.45 -7.94 17.54
N ARG A 53 -9.25 -9.00 17.39
CA ARG A 53 -10.23 -9.40 18.42
C ARG A 53 -9.55 -9.85 19.71
N ALA A 54 -8.43 -10.56 19.62
CA ALA A 54 -7.63 -10.92 20.79
C ALA A 54 -6.97 -9.67 21.43
N ALA A 55 -6.47 -8.73 20.62
CA ALA A 55 -5.92 -7.47 21.10
C ALA A 55 -6.95 -6.61 21.82
N ARG A 56 -8.20 -6.59 21.34
CA ARG A 56 -9.31 -5.87 21.99
C ARG A 56 -9.51 -6.25 23.45
N GLY A 57 -9.34 -7.53 23.80
CA GLY A 57 -9.42 -7.97 25.20
C GLY A 57 -8.25 -7.50 26.08
N ARG A 58 -7.17 -6.99 25.47
CA ARG A 58 -5.94 -6.55 26.14
C ARG A 58 -5.78 -5.03 26.15
N LEU A 59 -6.45 -4.34 25.23
CA LEU A 59 -6.49 -2.89 25.17
C LEU A 59 -7.22 -2.36 26.41
N ALA A 60 -6.70 -1.27 26.98
CA ALA A 60 -7.41 -0.54 28.02
C ALA A 60 -8.81 -0.16 27.50
N ALA A 61 -9.80 -0.11 28.39
CA ALA A 61 -11.18 0.17 28.01
C ALA A 61 -11.24 1.50 27.21
N GLY A 62 -11.49 1.40 25.91
CA GLY A 62 -11.54 2.54 25.00
C GLY A 62 -10.24 2.85 24.26
N ALA A 63 -9.55 1.86 23.68
CA ALA A 63 -8.55 2.17 22.66
C ALA A 63 -9.20 2.95 21.50
N LEU A 64 -8.80 4.22 21.35
CA LEU A 64 -9.38 5.13 20.36
C LEU A 64 -8.44 5.30 19.16
N SER A 65 -7.19 4.88 19.28
CA SER A 65 -6.15 5.14 18.28
C SER A 65 -5.42 3.88 17.86
N ALA A 66 -5.19 3.74 16.55
CA ALA A 66 -4.38 2.68 15.99
C ALA A 66 -3.35 3.20 14.99
N THR A 67 -2.17 2.57 14.97
CA THR A 67 -1.11 2.85 14.02
C THR A 67 -0.87 1.64 13.15
N VAL A 68 -0.94 1.80 11.83
CA VAL A 68 -0.63 0.75 10.86
C VAL A 68 0.70 1.05 10.19
N LEU A 69 1.60 0.08 10.20
CA LEU A 69 2.93 0.17 9.62
C LEU A 69 3.00 -0.73 8.39
N GLY A 70 3.24 -0.14 7.21
CA GLY A 70 3.47 -0.86 5.95
C GLY A 70 2.29 -0.89 4.96
N PRO A 71 2.43 -1.67 3.86
CA PRO A 71 1.59 -1.53 2.65
C PRO A 71 0.16 -2.10 2.75
N GLY A 72 -0.24 -2.67 3.88
CA GLY A 72 -1.58 -3.28 4.09
C GLY A 72 -2.61 -2.37 4.76
N ALA A 73 -2.46 -1.04 4.65
CA ALA A 73 -3.25 -0.07 5.40
C ALA A 73 -4.75 -0.12 5.13
N ALA A 74 -5.18 -0.26 3.87
CA ALA A 74 -6.61 -0.31 3.49
C ALA A 74 -7.33 -1.53 4.07
N VAL A 75 -6.72 -2.72 3.95
CA VAL A 75 -7.28 -3.97 4.50
C VAL A 75 -7.31 -3.91 6.03
N THR A 76 -6.24 -3.39 6.63
CA THR A 76 -6.17 -3.19 8.09
C THR A 76 -7.25 -2.20 8.57
N LEU A 77 -7.46 -1.15 7.79
CA LEU A 77 -8.65 -0.30 7.70
C LEU A 77 -9.95 -0.98 8.15
N GLY A 78 -10.48 -1.78 7.23
CA GLY A 78 -11.78 -2.41 7.38
C GLY A 78 -11.86 -3.35 8.58
N VAL A 79 -10.78 -4.07 8.89
CA VAL A 79 -10.78 -4.98 10.04
C VAL A 79 -10.78 -4.22 11.37
N LEU A 80 -9.98 -3.15 11.48
CA LEU A 80 -9.95 -2.34 12.69
C LEU A 80 -11.30 -1.68 12.97
N ALA A 81 -11.91 -1.07 11.96
CA ALA A 81 -13.23 -0.45 12.08
C ALA A 81 -14.32 -1.46 12.49
N ARG A 82 -14.28 -2.68 11.93
CA ARG A 82 -15.25 -3.75 12.26
C ARG A 82 -15.08 -4.30 13.67
N GLU A 83 -13.84 -4.54 14.10
CA GLU A 83 -13.57 -5.28 15.33
C GLU A 83 -13.38 -4.37 16.56
N LEU A 84 -12.97 -3.10 16.37
CA LEU A 84 -12.72 -2.14 17.45
C LEU A 84 -13.82 -1.07 17.48
N VAL A 85 -14.87 -1.37 18.26
CA VAL A 85 -15.96 -0.41 18.50
C VAL A 85 -15.41 0.79 19.28
N GLY A 86 -15.51 1.97 18.68
CA GLY A 86 -15.01 3.22 19.26
C GLY A 86 -13.63 3.66 18.76
N LEU A 87 -13.10 3.03 17.72
CA LEU A 87 -11.90 3.55 17.03
C LEU A 87 -12.19 4.94 16.46
N VAL A 88 -11.33 5.92 16.78
CA VAL A 88 -11.50 7.32 16.40
C VAL A 88 -10.40 7.77 15.43
N SER A 89 -9.19 7.23 15.55
CA SER A 89 -8.09 7.60 14.67
C SER A 89 -7.27 6.41 14.21
N VAL A 90 -6.87 6.45 12.95
CA VAL A 90 -5.91 5.52 12.36
C VAL A 90 -4.81 6.30 11.67
N THR A 91 -3.59 6.14 12.18
CA THR A 91 -2.38 6.71 11.60
C THR A 91 -1.64 5.64 10.82
N VAL A 92 -1.18 5.97 9.62
CA VAL A 92 -0.46 5.03 8.77
C VAL A 92 0.93 5.56 8.50
N HIS A 93 1.92 4.73 8.78
CA HIS A 93 3.28 4.95 8.32
C HIS A 93 3.51 4.08 7.08
N PRO A 94 3.54 4.68 5.88
CA PRO A 94 3.76 3.92 4.66
C PRO A 94 5.18 3.36 4.63
N ALA A 95 5.34 2.12 4.14
CA ALA A 95 6.66 1.60 3.82
C ALA A 95 7.30 2.42 2.68
N PRO A 96 8.63 2.53 2.62
CA PRO A 96 9.31 3.16 1.48
C PRO A 96 9.14 2.28 0.24
N VAL A 97 8.07 2.50 -0.51
CA VAL A 97 7.81 1.86 -1.81
C VAL A 97 8.18 2.87 -2.91
N PRO A 98 8.86 2.46 -4.00
CA PRO A 98 9.07 3.34 -5.16
C PRO A 98 7.70 3.62 -5.79
N GLU A 99 7.17 4.81 -5.48
CA GLU A 99 5.87 5.36 -5.89
C GLU A 99 4.64 4.56 -5.44
N PRO A 100 3.96 4.96 -4.33
CA PRO A 100 2.67 4.40 -3.99
C PRO A 100 1.51 5.23 -4.57
N PRO A 101 0.32 4.64 -4.73
CA PRO A 101 -0.91 5.44 -4.65
C PRO A 101 -0.89 6.19 -3.30
N HIS A 102 -1.20 7.48 -3.32
CA HIS A 102 -1.17 8.33 -2.13
C HIS A 102 -2.11 7.76 -1.05
N TRP A 103 -1.57 7.45 0.13
CA TRP A 103 -2.39 7.14 1.29
C TRP A 103 -2.83 8.44 2.01
N PRO A 104 -4.07 8.54 2.49
CA PRO A 104 -5.17 7.62 2.24
C PRO A 104 -5.68 7.71 0.80
N ASP A 105 -5.99 6.57 0.20
CA ASP A 105 -6.72 6.55 -1.07
C ASP A 105 -8.18 7.00 -0.85
N ALA A 106 -8.85 7.41 -1.93
CA ALA A 106 -10.19 7.98 -1.86
C ALA A 106 -11.23 7.01 -1.27
N GLU A 107 -11.07 5.70 -1.48
CA GLU A 107 -11.98 4.67 -0.96
C GLU A 107 -11.79 4.53 0.55
N SER A 108 -10.55 4.39 1.01
CA SER A 108 -10.20 4.34 2.43
C SER A 108 -10.64 5.62 3.17
N ALA A 109 -10.44 6.80 2.56
CA ALA A 109 -10.91 8.07 3.13
C ALA A 109 -12.43 8.13 3.24
N SER A 110 -13.15 7.70 2.21
CA SER A 110 -14.62 7.67 2.21
C SER A 110 -15.16 6.67 3.23
N TYR A 111 -14.54 5.50 3.34
CA TYR A 111 -14.88 4.49 4.33
C TYR A 111 -14.68 5.03 5.75
N ALA A 112 -13.51 5.58 6.05
CA ALA A 112 -13.22 6.13 7.37
C ALA A 112 -14.15 7.30 7.74
N ALA A 113 -14.46 8.19 6.79
CA ALA A 113 -15.40 9.28 7.03
C ALA A 113 -16.82 8.77 7.40
N ARG A 114 -17.27 7.68 6.77
CA ARG A 114 -18.56 7.04 7.10
C ARG A 114 -18.56 6.41 8.49
N GLU A 115 -17.45 5.85 8.90
CA GLU A 115 -17.27 5.23 10.22
C GLU A 115 -16.88 6.25 11.31
N GLY A 116 -16.72 7.55 10.96
CA GLY A 116 -16.30 8.59 11.91
C GLY A 116 -14.83 8.49 12.35
N ILE A 117 -14.00 7.84 11.55
CA ILE A 117 -12.58 7.60 11.81
C ILE A 117 -11.74 8.68 11.10
N VAL A 118 -10.80 9.28 11.84
CA VAL A 118 -9.80 10.19 11.31
C VAL A 118 -8.63 9.38 10.75
N LEU A 119 -8.35 9.52 9.45
CA LEU A 119 -7.15 8.95 8.84
C LEU A 119 -6.02 9.96 8.80
N THR A 120 -4.82 9.52 9.11
CA THR A 120 -3.60 10.34 8.97
C THR A 120 -2.50 9.52 8.34
N ALA A 121 -1.73 10.13 7.44
CA ALA A 121 -0.50 9.57 6.91
C ALA A 121 0.68 10.25 7.62
N GLU A 122 1.57 9.47 8.22
CA GLU A 122 2.75 10.00 8.90
C GLU A 122 4.03 9.47 8.27
N ALA A 123 4.82 10.40 7.71
CA ALA A 123 6.11 10.07 7.11
C ALA A 123 7.16 9.69 8.18
N SER A 124 6.99 10.17 9.41
CA SER A 124 7.87 9.83 10.53
C SER A 124 7.29 8.68 11.33
N LEU A 125 8.06 7.61 11.48
CA LEU A 125 7.70 6.47 12.32
C LEU A 125 7.47 6.89 13.78
N ASP A 126 8.27 7.81 14.30
CA ASP A 126 8.12 8.28 15.68
C ASP A 126 6.81 9.05 15.87
N ARG A 127 6.41 9.85 14.87
CA ARG A 127 5.11 10.56 14.87
C ARG A 127 3.95 9.59 14.74
N ALA A 128 4.09 8.59 13.88
CA ALA A 128 3.07 7.58 13.66
C ALA A 128 2.79 6.76 14.92
N LEU A 129 3.79 6.49 15.75
CA LEU A 129 3.66 5.70 16.98
C LEU A 129 3.17 6.50 18.19
N LEU A 130 3.19 7.83 18.10
CA LEU A 130 3.02 8.72 19.25
C LEU A 130 1.60 8.61 19.81
N GLY A 131 1.49 8.08 21.04
CA GLY A 131 0.21 7.94 21.74
C GLY A 131 -0.70 6.86 21.17
N ALA A 132 -0.20 5.96 20.31
CA ALA A 132 -1.00 4.88 19.74
C ALA A 132 -1.37 3.83 20.81
N ASP A 133 -2.65 3.47 20.90
CA ASP A 133 -3.13 2.38 21.77
C ASP A 133 -2.86 1.01 21.14
N LEU A 134 -2.96 0.93 19.82
CA LEU A 134 -2.71 -0.28 19.05
C LEU A 134 -1.68 0.00 17.95
N VAL A 135 -0.65 -0.83 17.85
CA VAL A 135 0.32 -0.79 16.74
C VAL A 135 0.21 -2.07 15.94
N VAL A 136 -0.02 -1.97 14.64
CA VAL A 136 -0.17 -3.10 13.72
C VAL A 136 0.94 -3.04 12.68
N PHE A 137 1.80 -4.05 12.66
CA PHE A 137 2.69 -4.29 11.52
C PHE A 137 1.90 -5.07 10.49
N ALA A 138 1.54 -4.40 9.38
CA ALA A 138 0.69 -4.98 8.36
C ALA A 138 1.40 -6.16 7.63
N PRO A 139 0.64 -7.11 7.09
CA PRO A 139 1.19 -8.16 6.24
C PRO A 139 2.02 -7.58 5.09
N GLY A 140 3.19 -8.16 4.83
CA GLY A 140 4.13 -7.68 3.80
C GLY A 140 4.88 -6.39 4.17
N ALA A 141 4.71 -5.85 5.38
CA ALA A 141 5.59 -4.81 5.88
C ALA A 141 6.97 -5.38 6.22
N HIS A 142 8.03 -4.67 5.84
CA HIS A 142 9.31 -4.89 6.51
C HIS A 142 9.15 -4.48 7.96
N ARG A 143 9.36 -5.42 8.88
CA ARG A 143 9.41 -5.13 10.30
C ARG A 143 10.50 -4.07 10.53
N PRO A 144 10.15 -2.82 10.87
CA PRO A 144 11.18 -1.83 11.14
C PRO A 144 11.97 -2.31 12.35
N VAL A 145 13.29 -2.06 12.33
CA VAL A 145 14.17 -2.36 13.46
C VAL A 145 13.90 -1.34 14.57
N LEU A 146 12.76 -1.48 15.22
CA LEU A 146 12.38 -0.73 16.40
C LEU A 146 12.83 -1.51 17.63
N SER A 147 13.63 -0.88 18.48
CA SER A 147 13.90 -1.46 19.78
C SER A 147 12.58 -1.51 20.57
N PRO A 148 12.30 -2.60 21.32
CA PRO A 148 11.10 -2.70 22.15
C PRO A 148 10.93 -1.54 23.12
N VAL A 149 12.05 -0.95 23.56
CA VAL A 149 12.09 0.24 24.42
C VAL A 149 11.55 1.47 23.69
N ARG A 150 11.98 1.71 22.45
CA ARG A 150 11.54 2.86 21.66
C ARG A 150 10.05 2.75 21.31
N LEU A 151 9.59 1.55 20.98
CA LEU A 151 8.17 1.31 20.70
C LEU A 151 7.30 1.60 21.95
N ARG A 152 7.70 1.10 23.13
CA ARG A 152 6.99 1.38 24.38
C ARG A 152 7.04 2.85 24.80
N ALA A 153 8.13 3.56 24.50
CA ALA A 153 8.29 4.96 24.86
C ALA A 153 7.42 5.91 24.02
N LEU A 154 7.09 5.50 22.79
CA LEU A 154 6.33 6.34 21.86
C LEU A 154 4.83 6.04 21.92
N SER A 155 4.45 4.79 22.15
CA SER A 155 3.05 4.36 22.21
C SER A 155 2.40 4.67 23.56
N ALA A 156 1.06 4.63 23.61
CA ALA A 156 0.32 4.84 24.85
C ALA A 156 0.71 3.79 25.92
N PRO A 157 0.61 4.13 27.22
CA PRO A 157 0.76 3.15 28.29
C PRO A 157 -0.25 2.01 28.13
N GLY A 158 0.23 0.76 28.12
CA GLY A 158 -0.62 -0.40 27.89
C GLY A 158 -0.95 -0.67 26.41
N SER A 159 -0.23 -0.02 25.49
CA SER A 159 -0.37 -0.27 24.06
C SER A 159 -0.17 -1.74 23.70
N VAL A 160 -0.97 -2.20 22.75
CA VAL A 160 -0.90 -3.55 22.21
C VAL A 160 -0.21 -3.52 20.86
N VAL A 161 0.66 -4.50 20.62
CA VAL A 161 1.41 -4.60 19.37
C VAL A 161 1.01 -5.90 18.67
N LEU A 162 0.55 -5.78 17.44
CA LEU A 162 0.23 -6.88 16.54
C LEU A 162 1.29 -6.96 15.45
N ASP A 163 2.01 -8.07 15.43
CA ASP A 163 3.01 -8.35 14.41
C ASP A 163 2.46 -9.37 13.41
N LEU A 164 2.11 -8.91 12.21
CA LEU A 164 1.53 -9.72 11.15
C LEU A 164 2.47 -9.83 9.94
N THR A 165 3.76 -9.59 10.14
CA THR A 165 4.78 -9.58 9.08
C THR A 165 5.17 -10.97 8.57
N ALA A 166 4.62 -12.04 9.15
CA ALA A 166 4.93 -13.44 8.88
C ALA A 166 4.19 -14.04 7.68
#